data_AF-A0A960S1Q1-F1
#
_entry.id   AF-A0A960S1Q1-F1
#
_cell.length_a   1.000
_cell.length_b   1.000
_cell.length_c   1.000
_cell.angle_alpha   90.00
_cell.angle_beta   90.00
_cell.angle_gamma   90.00
#
_symmetry.space_group_name_H-M   'P 1'
#
loop_
_entity.id
_entity.type
_entity.pdbx_description
1 polymer ?
#
loop_
_entity_poly.entity_id
_entity_poly.type
_entity_poly.pdbx_seq_one_letter_code
_entity_poly.pdbx_strand_id
1 'polypeptide(L)'
;MGVSLKVAARSSPLSKAQVKEVFGPLDIPFEPIFVTSHGDIDKKTSLRALDKTDFFTREVDALVLSGKADVAVHSAKDLPEEIPEGLKIAAITKGQDPSDSLVMREGESLSDVKVVATSSVNREHNVKQLKADVAFVDIRGTIGERLEKLYQGDVDGVVIAEAALIRLGLNPNRVTLPGSTTPLQGQLAIVARHKTFIPELEALDVRPKETLYLGLRCKNPLWHHFPIIEIEDLPFERADGATHYIFTSRTAAKKYRPFLENRPIFCVGKATAKELEGFEVKVAELEQAEGVVELLKTVDLEGAHVVWPRAEGARTVISDYLNEKCRLTEIPLYRVRTTTLLPPDPKDFKQIVFTSPSTVKAYQELFGKLPHDKELLSIGEITKEFILG
;
A
#
# COMPACT_ATOMS: atom_id res chain seq x y z
N MET A 1 -19.88 -16.00 25.40
CA MET A 1 -18.67 -15.16 25.42
C MET A 1 -18.52 -14.59 24.03
N GLY A 2 -18.65 -13.26 23.87
CA GLY A 2 -18.51 -12.61 22.57
C GLY A 2 -17.11 -12.84 22.01
N VAL A 3 -17.00 -13.00 20.69
CA VAL A 3 -15.71 -13.14 20.03
C VAL A 3 -14.96 -11.82 20.16
N SER A 4 -13.76 -11.86 20.74
CA SER A 4 -12.88 -10.69 20.88
C SER A 4 -12.19 -10.39 19.56
N LEU A 5 -12.21 -9.13 19.13
CA LEU A 5 -11.54 -8.67 17.92
C LEU A 5 -10.02 -8.72 18.09
N LYS A 6 -9.30 -9.41 17.21
CA LYS A 6 -7.84 -9.49 17.28
C LYS A 6 -7.20 -8.29 16.59
N VAL A 7 -6.47 -7.46 17.34
CA VAL A 7 -5.90 -6.20 16.85
C VAL A 7 -4.37 -6.29 16.80
N ALA A 8 -3.80 -6.36 15.60
CA ALA A 8 -2.36 -6.37 15.41
C ALA A 8 -1.76 -4.96 15.50
N ALA A 9 -0.62 -4.82 16.17
CA ALA A 9 0.13 -3.57 16.24
C ALA A 9 1.61 -3.83 16.55
N ARG A 10 2.46 -2.81 16.45
CA ARG A 10 3.86 -2.91 16.86
C ARG A 10 3.98 -3.00 18.39
N SER A 11 5.07 -3.59 18.88
CA SER A 11 5.31 -3.77 20.31
C SER A 11 5.83 -2.51 21.04
N SER A 12 6.06 -1.41 20.32
CA SER A 12 6.58 -0.17 20.91
C SER A 12 5.57 0.48 21.87
N PRO A 13 6.03 1.24 22.89
CA PRO A 13 5.13 1.94 23.81
C PRO A 13 4.11 2.85 23.11
N LEU A 14 4.55 3.57 22.06
CA LEU A 14 3.66 4.43 21.28
C LEU A 14 2.57 3.63 20.58
N SER A 15 2.93 2.51 19.95
CA SER A 15 1.95 1.68 19.23
C SER A 15 0.93 1.03 20.17
N LYS A 16 1.34 0.64 21.38
CA LYS A 16 0.42 0.19 22.44
C LYS A 16 -0.57 1.30 22.84
N ALA A 17 -0.09 2.54 22.99
CA ALA A 17 -0.94 3.69 23.29
C ALA A 17 -1.94 3.98 22.15
N GLN A 18 -1.51 3.83 20.89
CA GLN A 18 -2.37 4.00 19.70
C GLN A 18 -3.50 2.97 19.65
N VAL A 19 -3.23 1.70 19.97
CA VAL A 19 -4.29 0.69 20.08
C VAL A 19 -5.32 1.07 21.15
N LYS A 20 -4.86 1.54 22.31
CA LYS A 20 -5.75 2.00 23.39
C LYS A 20 -6.56 3.24 23.00
N GLU A 21 -5.96 4.17 22.25
CA GLU A 21 -6.65 5.36 21.73
C GLU A 21 -7.79 4.99 20.78
N VAL A 22 -7.58 4.04 19.88
CA VAL A 22 -8.59 3.60 18.91
C VAL A 22 -9.68 2.78 19.58
N PHE A 23 -9.30 1.72 20.31
CA PHE A 23 -10.26 0.71 20.78
C PHE A 23 -10.77 0.94 22.20
N GLY A 24 -10.07 1.72 23.03
CA GLY A 24 -10.49 1.99 24.40
C GLY A 24 -11.87 2.66 24.54
N PRO A 25 -12.25 3.60 23.65
CA PRO A 25 -13.60 4.19 23.65
C PRO A 25 -14.68 3.36 22.95
N LEU A 26 -14.32 2.28 22.25
CA LEU A 26 -15.28 1.47 21.50
C LEU A 26 -15.88 0.40 22.41
N ASP A 27 -17.20 0.17 22.31
CA ASP A 27 -17.88 -0.93 22.99
C ASP A 27 -17.68 -2.27 22.23
N ILE A 28 -16.42 -2.61 21.94
CA ILE A 28 -16.03 -3.83 21.24
C ILE A 28 -14.94 -4.54 22.06
N PRO A 29 -15.18 -5.77 22.52
CA PRO A 29 -14.13 -6.60 23.11
C PRO A 29 -12.99 -6.80 22.10
N PHE A 30 -11.75 -6.51 22.50
CA PHE A 30 -10.58 -6.69 21.64
C PHE A 30 -9.39 -7.30 22.38
N GLU A 31 -8.54 -8.01 21.64
CA GLU A 31 -7.31 -8.64 22.09
C GLU A 31 -6.12 -8.12 21.25
N PRO A 32 -5.16 -7.38 21.84
CA PRO A 32 -4.02 -6.88 21.08
C PRO A 32 -2.96 -7.95 20.85
N ILE A 33 -2.46 -8.04 19.62
CA ILE A 33 -1.35 -8.89 19.19
C ILE A 33 -0.18 -7.98 18.82
N PHE A 34 0.82 -7.91 19.70
CA PHE A 34 1.99 -7.06 19.49
C PHE A 34 3.12 -7.82 18.80
N VAL A 35 3.66 -7.23 17.73
CA VAL A 35 4.82 -7.76 17.00
C VAL A 35 5.98 -6.78 16.99
N THR A 36 7.19 -7.32 17.01
CA THR A 36 8.40 -6.54 16.73
C THR A 36 8.61 -6.55 15.22
N SER A 37 8.57 -5.39 14.57
CA SER A 37 8.78 -5.30 13.12
C SER A 37 10.27 -5.35 12.77
N HIS A 38 10.59 -5.68 11.52
CA HIS A 38 11.97 -5.63 11.06
C HIS A 38 12.55 -4.22 11.20
N GLY A 39 11.73 -3.19 10.94
CA GLY A 39 12.13 -1.80 11.12
C GLY A 39 12.35 -1.35 12.55
N ASP A 40 11.87 -2.09 13.55
CA ASP A 40 12.21 -1.88 14.95
C ASP A 40 13.59 -2.46 15.30
N ILE A 41 14.01 -3.52 14.60
CA ILE A 41 15.28 -4.22 14.82
C ILE A 41 16.41 -3.57 14.00
N ASP A 42 16.13 -3.21 12.75
CA ASP A 42 17.10 -2.62 11.83
C ASP A 42 17.33 -1.13 12.12
N LYS A 43 18.39 -0.87 12.90
CA LYS A 43 18.88 0.47 13.22
C LYS A 43 19.98 0.96 12.24
N LYS A 44 20.32 0.20 11.19
CA LYS A 44 21.44 0.48 10.28
C LYS A 44 21.02 1.07 8.95
N THR A 45 19.89 0.64 8.39
CA THR A 45 19.39 1.21 7.13
C THR A 45 19.07 2.70 7.33
N SER A 46 19.29 3.57 6.34
CA SER A 46 18.96 5.00 6.45
C SER A 46 17.47 5.23 6.18
N LEU A 47 16.78 6.02 7.03
CA LEU A 47 15.36 6.39 6.77
C LEU A 47 15.22 7.19 5.48
N ARG A 48 16.26 7.96 5.13
CA ARG A 48 16.25 8.83 3.96
C ARG A 48 16.07 8.06 2.64
N ALA A 49 16.32 6.75 2.64
CA ALA A 49 16.18 5.88 1.47
C ALA A 49 14.92 4.99 1.51
N LEU A 50 14.10 5.07 2.56
CA LEU A 50 12.99 4.15 2.84
C LEU A 50 11.59 4.77 2.71
N ASP A 51 11.49 6.01 2.21
CA ASP A 51 10.23 6.76 2.17
C ASP A 51 9.12 5.96 1.46
N LYS A 52 8.00 5.79 2.17
CA LYS A 52 6.74 5.16 1.73
C LYS A 52 6.84 3.70 1.27
N THR A 53 7.83 2.98 1.79
CA THR A 53 7.90 1.51 1.73
C THR A 53 7.00 0.87 2.79
N ASP A 54 6.70 -0.42 2.66
CA ASP A 54 5.96 -1.21 3.66
C ASP A 54 6.81 -1.58 4.90
N PHE A 55 8.01 -1.00 5.03
CA PHE A 55 9.03 -1.37 6.01
C PHE A 55 8.55 -1.38 7.47
N PHE A 56 7.59 -0.53 7.82
CA PHE A 56 7.02 -0.46 9.18
C PHE A 56 5.70 -1.21 9.35
N THR A 57 5.02 -1.56 8.25
CA THR A 57 3.68 -2.16 8.30
C THR A 57 3.69 -3.65 7.98
N ARG A 58 4.66 -4.13 7.20
CA ARG A 58 4.69 -5.47 6.61
C ARG A 58 4.45 -6.61 7.58
N GLU A 59 5.15 -6.66 8.71
CA GLU A 59 4.99 -7.77 9.67
C GLU A 59 3.62 -7.76 10.36
N VAL A 60 3.05 -6.58 10.59
CA VAL A 60 1.72 -6.42 11.18
C VAL A 60 0.64 -6.77 10.14
N ASP A 61 0.78 -6.27 8.92
CA ASP A 61 -0.13 -6.52 7.79
C ASP A 61 -0.18 -8.02 7.43
N ALA A 62 0.94 -8.73 7.57
CA ALA A 62 1.01 -10.17 7.37
C ALA A 62 0.13 -10.96 8.36
N LEU A 63 -0.05 -10.48 9.60
CA LEU A 63 -0.98 -11.09 10.55
C LEU A 63 -2.44 -10.93 10.10
N VAL A 64 -2.78 -9.77 9.56
CA VAL A 64 -4.14 -9.51 9.04
C VAL A 64 -4.38 -10.32 7.77
N LEU A 65 -3.41 -10.38 6.84
CA LEU A 65 -3.51 -11.18 5.63
C LEU A 65 -3.67 -12.69 5.91
N SER A 66 -2.95 -13.20 6.90
CA SER A 66 -3.00 -14.63 7.27
C SER A 66 -4.19 -15.02 8.16
N GLY A 67 -5.05 -14.07 8.54
CA GLY A 67 -6.19 -14.34 9.43
C GLY A 67 -5.82 -14.50 10.91
N LYS A 68 -4.56 -14.25 11.29
CA LYS A 68 -4.10 -14.30 12.69
C LYS A 68 -4.60 -13.10 13.50
N ALA A 69 -4.82 -11.97 12.84
CA ALA A 69 -5.48 -10.79 13.38
C ALA A 69 -6.64 -10.36 12.46
N ASP A 70 -7.62 -9.64 13.00
CA ASP A 70 -8.77 -9.14 12.24
C ASP A 70 -8.49 -7.78 11.62
N VAL A 71 -7.78 -6.93 12.36
CA VAL A 71 -7.39 -5.58 11.96
C VAL A 71 -5.98 -5.25 12.45
N ALA A 72 -5.36 -4.23 11.88
CA ALA A 72 -4.08 -3.66 12.29
C ALA A 72 -4.21 -2.17 12.58
N VAL A 73 -3.45 -1.65 13.55
CA VAL A 73 -3.34 -0.22 13.85
C VAL A 73 -1.95 0.29 13.50
N HIS A 74 -1.91 1.33 12.66
CA HIS A 74 -0.68 2.00 12.23
C HIS A 74 -0.75 3.50 12.49
N SER A 75 0.40 4.15 12.63
CA SER A 75 0.45 5.60 12.38
C SER A 75 0.14 5.83 10.90
N ALA A 76 -0.81 6.69 10.56
CA ALA A 76 -1.27 6.82 9.18
C ALA A 76 -0.17 7.32 8.22
N LYS A 77 0.78 8.13 8.73
CA LYS A 77 1.97 8.57 7.98
C LYS A 77 2.94 7.46 7.60
N ASP A 78 2.87 6.31 8.28
CA ASP A 78 3.76 5.17 8.04
C ASP A 78 3.17 4.18 7.01
N LEU A 79 1.95 4.46 6.49
CA LEU A 79 1.35 3.63 5.46
C LEU A 79 2.16 3.69 4.14
N PRO A 80 2.27 2.56 3.42
CA PRO A 80 2.81 2.57 2.06
C PRO A 80 1.85 3.30 1.10
N GLU A 81 2.36 3.73 -0.07
CA GLU A 81 1.52 4.32 -1.12
C GLU A 81 0.49 3.32 -1.66
N GLU A 82 0.93 2.10 -1.98
CA GLU A 82 0.06 1.01 -2.43
C GLU A 82 -0.23 0.09 -1.23
N ILE A 83 -1.51 0.01 -0.84
CA ILE A 83 -1.93 -0.92 0.20
C ILE A 83 -1.83 -2.36 -0.33
N PRO A 84 -1.28 -3.32 0.45
CA PRO A 84 -1.13 -4.70 0.00
C PRO A 84 -2.45 -5.32 -0.47
N GLU A 85 -2.38 -6.15 -1.52
CA GLU A 85 -3.55 -6.85 -2.04
C GLU A 85 -4.23 -7.70 -0.96
N GLY A 86 -5.56 -7.60 -0.88
CA GLY A 86 -6.35 -8.29 0.14
C GLY A 86 -6.62 -7.43 1.38
N LEU A 87 -5.94 -6.29 1.53
CA LEU A 87 -6.14 -5.33 2.59
C LEU A 87 -6.79 -4.03 2.09
N LYS A 88 -7.60 -3.42 2.95
CA LYS A 88 -8.12 -2.06 2.82
C LYS A 88 -7.82 -1.26 4.08
N ILE A 89 -7.85 0.06 3.96
CA ILE A 89 -7.96 0.95 5.11
C ILE A 89 -9.44 1.02 5.50
N ALA A 90 -9.77 0.45 6.65
CA ALA A 90 -11.11 0.48 7.23
C ALA A 90 -11.44 1.89 7.74
N ALA A 91 -10.47 2.58 8.34
CA ALA A 91 -10.65 3.96 8.80
C ALA A 91 -9.33 4.70 8.97
N ILE A 92 -9.36 6.02 8.77
CA ILE A 92 -8.34 6.95 9.27
C ILE A 92 -8.99 7.80 10.36
N THR A 93 -8.37 7.88 11.53
CA THR A 93 -8.91 8.64 12.67
C THR A 93 -8.70 10.14 12.51
N LYS A 94 -9.46 10.94 13.27
CA LYS A 94 -9.27 12.40 13.38
C LYS A 94 -7.83 12.79 13.78
N GLY A 95 -7.17 11.94 14.57
CA GLY A 95 -5.80 12.12 15.01
C GLY A 95 -5.61 13.12 16.15
N GLN A 96 -4.34 13.35 16.47
CA GLN A 96 -3.82 14.30 17.46
C GLN A 96 -3.07 15.44 16.74
N ASP A 97 -2.56 16.41 17.50
CA ASP A 97 -1.77 17.53 16.97
C ASP A 97 -0.69 17.04 15.97
N PRO A 98 -0.76 17.47 14.69
CA PRO A 98 0.13 16.98 13.65
C PRO A 98 1.50 17.67 13.65
N SER A 99 1.72 18.68 14.48
CA SER A 99 2.97 19.45 14.52
C SER A 99 4.17 18.61 14.97
N ASP A 100 5.36 19.12 14.67
CA ASP A 100 6.61 18.61 15.22
C ASP A 100 7.11 19.56 16.30
N SER A 101 7.70 18.99 17.35
CA SER A 101 8.24 19.72 18.50
C SER A 101 9.73 19.46 18.62
N LEU A 102 10.51 20.53 18.76
CA LEU A 102 11.91 20.44 19.17
C LEU A 102 11.97 20.34 20.69
N VAL A 103 12.32 19.17 21.19
CA VAL A 103 12.45 18.87 22.61
C VAL A 103 13.87 19.15 23.07
N MET A 104 14.01 19.83 24.20
CA MET A 104 15.26 20.25 24.83
C MET A 104 15.31 19.77 26.29
N ARG A 105 16.46 19.90 26.96
CA ARG A 105 16.53 19.60 28.40
C ARG A 105 15.81 20.67 29.21
N GLU A 106 15.41 20.32 30.43
CA GLU A 106 14.70 21.24 31.31
C GLU A 106 15.59 22.46 31.65
N GLY A 107 15.03 23.66 31.60
CA GLY A 107 15.76 24.91 31.86
C GLY A 107 16.62 25.41 30.71
N GLU A 108 16.80 24.64 29.63
CA GLU A 108 17.45 25.11 28.41
C GLU A 108 16.49 25.87 27.51
N SER A 109 17.06 26.72 26.65
CA SER A 109 16.35 27.51 25.67
C SER A 109 16.92 27.26 24.27
N LEU A 110 16.23 27.79 23.24
CA LEU A 110 16.66 27.63 21.87
C LEU A 110 18.09 28.17 21.61
N SER A 111 18.57 29.15 22.38
CA SER A 111 19.95 29.64 22.23
C SER A 111 21.01 28.59 22.56
N ASP A 112 20.68 27.64 23.44
CA ASP A 112 21.61 26.62 23.96
C ASP A 112 21.79 25.44 22.99
N VAL A 113 20.88 25.29 22.02
CA VAL A 113 20.83 24.14 21.10
C VAL A 113 21.88 24.23 19.98
N LYS A 114 22.94 23.42 20.00
CA LYS A 114 23.95 23.39 18.93
C LYS A 114 23.83 22.16 18.04
N VAL A 115 23.40 21.03 18.59
CA VAL A 115 23.25 19.76 17.88
C VAL A 115 21.82 19.22 18.03
N VAL A 116 21.12 19.03 16.91
CA VAL A 116 19.75 18.48 16.89
C VAL A 116 19.71 17.11 16.23
N ALA A 117 19.04 16.16 16.89
CA ALA A 117 18.84 14.82 16.41
C ALA A 117 17.53 14.70 15.61
N THR A 118 17.64 14.39 14.32
CA THR A 118 16.53 14.06 13.43
C THR A 118 17.05 13.34 12.19
N SER A 119 16.28 12.40 11.66
CA SER A 119 16.58 11.73 10.38
C SER A 119 15.62 12.12 9.26
N SER A 120 14.98 13.29 9.40
CA SER A 120 14.06 13.85 8.40
C SER A 120 14.57 15.21 7.92
N VAL A 121 14.81 15.31 6.61
CA VAL A 121 15.24 16.56 5.96
C VAL A 121 14.23 17.69 6.13
N ASN A 122 12.93 17.37 6.10
CA ASN A 122 11.87 18.35 6.35
C ASN A 122 11.95 18.93 7.77
N ARG A 123 12.22 18.08 8.77
CA ARG A 123 12.41 18.54 10.16
C ARG A 123 13.67 19.39 10.32
N GLU A 124 14.76 19.04 9.63
CA GLU A 124 15.97 19.88 9.61
C GLU A 124 15.66 21.28 9.08
N HIS A 125 14.89 21.36 7.99
CA HIS A 125 14.45 22.64 7.42
C HIS A 125 13.60 23.43 8.40
N ASN A 126 12.61 22.81 9.03
CA ASN A 126 11.72 23.45 10.00
C ASN A 126 12.48 23.95 11.25
N VAL A 127 13.49 23.20 11.73
CA VAL A 127 14.38 23.65 12.81
C VAL A 127 15.20 24.88 12.38
N LYS A 128 15.75 24.87 11.15
CA LYS A 128 16.55 25.99 10.63
C LYS A 128 15.78 27.30 10.51
N GLN A 129 14.45 27.23 10.39
CA GLN A 129 13.59 28.42 10.43
C GLN A 129 13.54 29.08 11.82
N LEU A 130 13.72 28.31 12.90
CA LEU A 130 13.80 28.83 14.26
C LEU A 130 15.23 29.20 14.66
N LYS A 131 16.21 28.39 14.26
CA LYS A 131 17.63 28.59 14.57
C LYS A 131 18.51 28.14 13.41
N ALA A 132 19.10 29.12 12.72
CA ALA A 132 19.89 28.86 11.51
C ALA A 132 21.23 28.13 11.77
N ASP A 133 21.90 28.45 12.88
CA ASP A 133 23.21 27.91 13.25
C ASP A 133 23.07 26.71 14.19
N VAL A 134 22.80 25.54 13.59
CA VAL A 134 22.61 24.26 14.28
C VAL A 134 23.11 23.10 13.41
N ALA A 135 23.82 22.16 14.03
CA ALA A 135 24.27 20.93 13.40
C ALA A 135 23.20 19.83 13.56
N PHE A 136 23.12 18.91 12.61
CA PHE A 136 22.17 17.80 12.63
C PHE A 136 22.86 16.46 12.69
N VAL A 137 22.30 15.55 13.49
CA VAL A 137 22.73 14.15 13.56
C VAL A 137 21.54 13.22 13.36
N ASP A 138 21.78 12.10 12.70
CA ASP A 138 20.75 11.08 12.51
C ASP A 138 20.38 10.41 13.84
N ILE A 139 19.11 10.07 13.99
CA ILE A 139 18.61 9.40 15.19
C ILE A 139 17.62 8.27 14.88
N ARG A 140 17.77 7.17 15.61
CA ARG A 140 16.94 5.97 15.53
C ARG A 140 16.45 5.55 16.91
N GLY A 141 15.49 4.64 16.93
CA GLY A 141 14.86 4.13 18.14
C GLY A 141 13.46 4.68 18.38
N THR A 142 12.82 4.12 19.40
CA THR A 142 11.55 4.57 19.98
C THR A 142 11.67 5.97 20.58
N ILE A 143 10.54 6.62 20.86
CA ILE A 143 10.53 7.98 21.44
C ILE A 143 11.33 8.03 22.75
N GLY A 144 11.19 7.03 23.62
CA GLY A 144 11.95 6.95 24.87
C GLY A 144 13.47 6.86 24.65
N GLU A 145 13.93 5.96 23.77
CA GLU A 145 15.37 5.85 23.44
C GLU A 145 15.93 7.15 22.84
N ARG A 146 15.11 7.93 22.13
CA ARG A 146 15.53 9.22 21.57
C ARG A 146 15.66 10.29 22.63
N LEU A 147 14.70 10.36 23.56
CA LEU A 147 14.74 11.29 24.69
C LEU A 147 15.91 10.95 25.64
N GLU A 148 16.24 9.67 25.81
CA GLU A 148 17.38 9.26 26.61
C GLU A 148 18.70 9.87 26.10
N LYS A 149 18.92 9.89 24.77
CA LYS A 149 20.09 10.54 24.17
C LYS A 149 20.17 12.03 24.49
N LEU A 150 19.02 12.72 24.50
CA LEU A 150 18.94 14.12 24.89
C LEU A 150 19.34 14.33 26.36
N TYR A 151 18.83 13.47 27.25
CA TYR A 151 19.08 13.57 28.69
C TYR A 151 20.51 13.14 29.08
N GLN A 152 21.13 12.25 28.32
CA GLN A 152 22.53 11.87 28.48
C GLN A 152 23.52 12.92 27.94
N GLY A 153 23.04 13.92 27.19
CA GLY A 153 23.87 14.98 26.63
C GLY A 153 24.53 14.63 25.29
N ASP A 154 24.09 13.55 24.62
CA ASP A 154 24.60 13.19 23.28
C ASP A 154 24.24 14.23 22.22
N VAL A 155 23.13 14.94 22.43
CA VAL A 155 22.55 15.96 21.55
C VAL A 155 21.89 17.04 22.41
N ASP A 156 21.71 18.26 21.88
CA ASP A 156 21.06 19.37 22.58
C ASP A 156 19.55 19.45 22.33
N GLY A 157 19.08 18.86 21.24
CA GLY A 157 17.66 18.81 20.94
C GLY A 157 17.28 17.59 20.12
N VAL A 158 16.03 17.16 20.23
CA VAL A 158 15.47 16.04 19.45
C VAL A 158 14.12 16.46 18.88
N VAL A 159 13.90 16.23 17.58
CA VAL A 159 12.60 16.52 16.96
C VAL A 159 11.66 15.33 17.09
N ILE A 160 10.52 15.54 17.76
CA ILE A 160 9.48 14.53 18.02
C ILE A 160 8.13 15.07 17.54
N ALA A 161 7.29 14.21 16.94
CA ALA A 161 5.91 14.60 16.60
C ALA A 161 5.10 14.87 17.87
N GLU A 162 4.34 15.96 17.93
CA GLU A 162 3.58 16.35 19.12
C GLU A 162 2.55 15.28 19.51
N ALA A 163 1.87 14.70 18.51
CA ALA A 163 0.99 13.54 18.69
C ALA A 163 1.64 12.37 19.44
N ALA A 164 2.95 12.15 19.30
CA ALA A 164 3.64 11.08 20.01
C ALA A 164 3.87 11.42 21.49
N LEU A 165 4.16 12.68 21.81
CA LEU A 165 4.28 13.16 23.19
C LEU A 165 2.94 13.08 23.91
N ILE A 166 1.87 13.56 23.27
CA ILE A 166 0.49 13.50 23.79
C ILE A 166 0.08 12.06 24.12
N ARG A 167 0.26 11.13 23.17
CA ARG A 167 -0.11 9.70 23.34
C ARG A 167 0.64 9.01 24.47
N LEU A 168 1.88 9.42 24.72
CA LEU A 168 2.72 8.86 25.77
C LEU A 168 2.58 9.60 27.11
N GLY A 169 1.78 10.67 27.18
CA GLY A 169 1.64 11.50 28.37
C GLY A 169 2.94 12.21 28.77
N LEU A 170 3.81 12.50 27.79
CA LEU A 170 5.10 13.15 28.01
C LEU A 170 4.96 14.67 27.85
N ASN A 171 5.50 15.43 28.80
CA ASN A 171 5.48 16.89 28.74
C ASN A 171 6.89 17.49 28.97
N PRO A 172 7.85 17.21 28.07
CA PRO A 172 9.19 17.78 28.20
C PRO A 172 9.21 19.26 27.78
N ASN A 173 10.26 19.98 28.19
CA ASN A 173 10.59 21.31 27.66
C ASN A 173 10.73 21.24 26.13
N ARG A 174 9.90 22.00 25.40
CA ARG A 174 9.85 21.95 23.94
C ARG A 174 9.31 23.24 23.32
N VAL A 175 9.66 23.45 22.06
CA VAL A 175 9.06 24.47 21.19
C VAL A 175 8.46 23.83 19.95
N THR A 176 7.29 24.28 19.54
CA THR A 176 6.65 23.84 18.29
C THR A 176 7.44 24.35 17.09
N LEU A 177 7.71 23.48 16.14
CA LEU A 177 8.38 23.83 14.90
C LEU A 177 7.40 24.46 13.90
N PRO A 178 7.84 25.48 13.15
CA PRO A 178 7.06 26.04 12.04
C PRO A 178 7.10 25.10 10.83
N GLY A 179 6.19 25.32 9.87
CA GLY A 179 6.19 24.62 8.59
C GLY A 179 5.25 23.41 8.55
N SER A 180 5.24 22.75 7.39
CA SER A 180 4.40 21.57 7.15
C SER A 180 5.03 20.32 7.74
N THR A 181 4.19 19.33 8.05
CA THR A 181 4.61 18.01 8.50
C THR A 181 4.31 16.94 7.46
N THR A 182 4.81 15.73 7.69
CA THR A 182 4.51 14.59 6.82
C THR A 182 2.99 14.40 6.73
N PRO A 183 2.42 14.15 5.53
CA PRO A 183 1.00 13.88 5.37
C PRO A 183 0.51 12.81 6.37
N LEU A 184 -0.69 13.02 6.91
CA LEU A 184 -1.32 12.14 7.90
C LEU A 184 -0.59 12.01 9.24
N GLN A 185 0.41 12.87 9.53
CA GLN A 185 1.02 12.89 10.85
C GLN A 185 -0.04 13.21 11.92
N GLY A 186 0.01 12.48 13.03
CA GLY A 186 -0.97 12.60 14.10
C GLY A 186 -2.19 11.70 13.94
N GLN A 187 -2.53 11.24 12.73
CA GLN A 187 -3.65 10.33 12.48
C GLN A 187 -3.24 8.85 12.62
N LEU A 188 -4.23 7.99 12.90
CA LEU A 188 -4.06 6.54 12.94
C LEU A 188 -4.86 5.90 11.82
N ALA A 189 -4.29 4.87 11.21
CA ALA A 189 -4.96 4.07 10.20
C ALA A 189 -5.29 2.69 10.74
N ILE A 190 -6.53 2.26 10.52
CA ILE A 190 -6.98 0.91 10.81
C ILE A 190 -7.06 0.15 9.50
N VAL A 191 -6.25 -0.90 9.37
CA VAL A 191 -6.16 -1.74 8.17
C VAL A 191 -6.84 -3.07 8.43
N ALA A 192 -7.64 -3.55 7.48
CA ALA A 192 -8.42 -4.78 7.61
C ALA A 192 -8.39 -5.57 6.29
N ARG A 193 -8.78 -6.84 6.31
CA ARG A 193 -9.05 -7.58 5.07
C ARG A 193 -10.24 -6.96 4.33
N HIS A 194 -10.28 -7.06 3.00
CA HIS A 194 -11.40 -6.54 2.19
C HIS A 194 -12.78 -7.00 2.68
N LYS A 195 -12.88 -8.28 3.07
CA LYS A 195 -14.12 -8.93 3.52
C LYS A 195 -14.50 -8.59 4.96
N THR A 196 -13.62 -7.93 5.72
CA THR A 196 -13.89 -7.52 7.09
C THR A 196 -14.68 -6.21 7.08
N PHE A 197 -15.81 -6.19 7.78
CA PHE A 197 -16.66 -5.02 7.96
C PHE A 197 -16.99 -4.89 9.45
N ILE A 198 -16.65 -3.74 10.04
CA ILE A 198 -16.86 -3.46 11.47
C ILE A 198 -17.44 -2.04 11.55
N PRO A 199 -18.76 -1.89 11.76
CA PRO A 199 -19.46 -0.60 11.70
C PRO A 199 -18.84 0.48 12.59
N GLU A 200 -18.39 0.10 13.78
CA GLU A 200 -17.79 1.00 14.76
C GLU A 200 -16.47 1.59 14.26
N LEU A 201 -15.72 0.85 13.43
CA LEU A 201 -14.51 1.37 12.80
C LEU A 201 -14.85 2.32 11.66
N GLU A 202 -15.87 2.04 10.85
CA GLU A 202 -16.27 2.95 9.76
C GLU A 202 -16.70 4.32 10.29
N ALA A 203 -17.35 4.35 11.47
CA ALA A 203 -17.71 5.59 12.14
C ALA A 203 -16.50 6.45 12.57
N LEU A 204 -15.29 5.87 12.65
CA LEU A 204 -14.06 6.60 12.94
C LEU A 204 -13.41 7.22 11.70
N ASP A 205 -13.82 6.82 10.50
CA ASP A 205 -13.16 7.23 9.26
C ASP A 205 -13.46 8.70 8.93
N VAL A 206 -12.43 9.55 9.02
CA VAL A 206 -12.54 10.98 8.70
C VAL A 206 -12.12 11.30 7.27
N ARG A 207 -11.78 10.29 6.45
CA ARG A 207 -11.45 10.52 5.05
C ARG A 207 -12.64 11.17 4.34
N PRO A 208 -12.38 12.16 3.48
CA PRO A 208 -13.46 12.76 2.73
C PRO A 208 -13.94 11.76 1.67
N LYS A 209 -15.27 11.65 1.50
CA LYS A 209 -15.88 10.82 0.46
C LYS A 209 -15.76 11.47 -0.94
N GLU A 210 -14.53 11.75 -1.35
CA GLU A 210 -14.24 12.30 -2.67
C GLU A 210 -14.16 11.18 -3.70
N THR A 211 -13.31 10.18 -3.45
CA THR A 211 -12.94 9.15 -4.44
C THR A 211 -13.30 7.75 -3.95
N LEU A 212 -14.05 7.03 -4.78
CA LEU A 212 -14.23 5.58 -4.67
C LEU A 212 -13.33 4.87 -5.68
N TYR A 213 -12.35 4.10 -5.19
CA TYR A 213 -11.43 3.33 -6.00
C TYR A 213 -11.87 1.87 -6.08
N LEU A 214 -12.09 1.37 -7.30
CA LEU A 214 -12.72 0.06 -7.53
C LEU A 214 -11.75 -1.10 -7.84
N GLY A 215 -10.45 -0.81 -7.97
CA GLY A 215 -9.45 -1.81 -8.32
C GLY A 215 -9.09 -2.76 -7.17
N LEU A 216 -8.25 -3.74 -7.47
CA LEU A 216 -7.79 -4.75 -6.49
C LEU A 216 -6.83 -4.18 -5.42
N ARG A 217 -6.10 -3.11 -5.76
CA ARG A 217 -5.08 -2.50 -4.88
C ARG A 217 -5.16 -0.98 -4.99
N CYS A 218 -5.50 -0.32 -3.88
CA CYS A 218 -5.57 1.13 -3.84
C CYS A 218 -4.17 1.74 -3.83
N LYS A 219 -3.96 2.75 -4.68
CA LYS A 219 -2.68 3.47 -4.83
C LYS A 219 -2.58 4.72 -3.98
N ASN A 220 -3.62 5.03 -3.21
CA ASN A 220 -3.66 6.22 -2.37
C ASN A 220 -4.43 5.92 -1.08
N PRO A 221 -3.80 6.04 0.10
CA PRO A 221 -4.45 5.74 1.37
C PRO A 221 -5.64 6.66 1.69
N LEU A 222 -5.71 7.84 1.07
CA LEU A 222 -6.82 8.79 1.25
C LEU A 222 -8.08 8.42 0.46
N TRP A 223 -7.99 7.53 -0.53
CA TRP A 223 -9.15 7.11 -1.31
C TRP A 223 -9.91 6.00 -0.59
N HIS A 224 -11.24 6.03 -0.68
CA HIS A 224 -12.05 4.90 -0.23
C HIS A 224 -11.89 3.77 -1.23
N HIS A 225 -11.55 2.59 -0.73
CA HIS A 225 -11.23 1.44 -1.56
C HIS A 225 -12.29 0.37 -1.41
N PHE A 226 -12.88 -0.01 -2.54
CA PHE A 226 -13.80 -1.14 -2.64
C PHE A 226 -13.40 -2.02 -3.82
N PRO A 227 -12.74 -3.17 -3.63
CA PRO A 227 -12.37 -4.06 -4.72
C PRO A 227 -13.64 -4.67 -5.34
N ILE A 228 -14.14 -4.06 -6.42
CA ILE A 228 -15.40 -4.50 -7.06
C ILE A 228 -15.25 -5.84 -7.80
N ILE A 229 -14.00 -6.26 -8.00
CA ILE A 229 -13.63 -7.53 -8.60
C ILE A 229 -12.83 -8.37 -7.62
N GLU A 230 -12.94 -9.68 -7.74
CA GLU A 230 -12.14 -10.69 -7.05
C GLU A 230 -11.41 -11.57 -8.06
N ILE A 231 -10.24 -12.06 -7.67
CA ILE A 231 -9.49 -13.08 -8.42
C ILE A 231 -9.82 -14.43 -7.81
N GLU A 232 -10.30 -15.34 -8.64
CA GLU A 232 -10.47 -16.75 -8.30
C GLU A 232 -9.40 -17.56 -9.02
N ASP A 233 -8.66 -18.35 -8.25
CA ASP A 233 -7.61 -19.21 -8.78
C ASP A 233 -8.21 -20.42 -9.47
N LEU A 234 -7.66 -20.75 -10.64
CA LEU A 234 -8.05 -21.93 -11.39
C LEU A 234 -6.98 -23.01 -11.22
N PRO A 235 -7.37 -24.30 -11.07
CA PRO A 235 -6.40 -25.37 -11.19
C PRO A 235 -5.81 -25.37 -12.60
N PHE A 236 -4.51 -25.55 -12.71
CA PHE A 236 -3.82 -25.61 -13.99
C PHE A 236 -2.70 -26.64 -13.95
N GLU A 237 -2.36 -27.15 -15.14
CA GLU A 237 -1.18 -27.98 -15.34
C GLU A 237 -0.05 -27.12 -15.92
N ARG A 238 1.16 -27.31 -15.41
CA ARG A 238 2.35 -26.66 -15.95
C ARG A 238 2.61 -27.23 -17.36
N ALA A 239 2.97 -26.35 -18.29
CA ALA A 239 3.53 -26.76 -19.57
C ALA A 239 5.06 -26.89 -19.48
N ASP A 240 5.57 -28.04 -19.89
CA ASP A 240 7.01 -28.30 -20.01
C ASP A 240 7.53 -28.01 -21.42
N GLY A 241 8.84 -27.77 -21.52
CA GLY A 241 9.51 -27.58 -22.80
C GLY A 241 9.10 -26.29 -23.50
N ALA A 242 8.81 -25.24 -22.74
CA ALA A 242 8.58 -23.91 -23.29
C ALA A 242 9.88 -23.38 -23.92
N THR A 243 9.78 -22.78 -25.11
CA THR A 243 10.87 -22.00 -25.68
C THR A 243 10.72 -20.51 -25.34
N HIS A 244 9.49 -20.04 -25.15
CA HIS A 244 9.17 -18.65 -24.80
C HIS A 244 7.97 -18.60 -23.85
N TYR A 245 7.93 -17.55 -23.02
CA TYR A 245 6.77 -17.24 -22.19
C TYR A 245 6.15 -15.89 -22.55
N ILE A 246 4.85 -15.77 -22.38
CA ILE A 246 4.12 -14.52 -22.52
C ILE A 246 3.37 -14.19 -21.23
N PHE A 247 3.41 -12.93 -20.79
CA PHE A 247 2.58 -12.43 -19.69
C PHE A 247 1.89 -11.11 -20.02
N THR A 248 0.56 -11.12 -20.03
CA THR A 248 -0.27 -9.93 -20.25
C THR A 248 -0.87 -9.36 -18.96
N SER A 249 -0.49 -9.90 -17.79
CA SER A 249 -0.90 -9.36 -16.50
C SER A 249 0.11 -9.65 -15.39
N ARG A 250 0.20 -8.71 -14.44
CA ARG A 250 1.00 -8.86 -13.21
C ARG A 250 0.59 -10.11 -12.42
N THR A 251 -0.71 -10.38 -12.33
CA THR A 251 -1.25 -11.54 -11.59
C THR A 251 -0.80 -12.86 -12.21
N ALA A 252 -0.86 -12.99 -13.54
CA ALA A 252 -0.40 -14.21 -14.21
C ALA A 252 1.10 -14.43 -14.02
N ALA A 253 1.90 -13.37 -14.18
CA ALA A 253 3.35 -13.40 -13.93
C ALA A 253 3.65 -13.87 -12.51
N LYS A 254 3.05 -13.24 -11.49
CA LYS A 254 3.26 -13.60 -10.09
C LYS A 254 2.89 -15.05 -9.78
N LYS A 255 1.75 -15.54 -10.31
CA LYS A 255 1.26 -16.90 -10.06
C LYS A 255 2.10 -17.98 -10.75
N TYR A 256 2.54 -17.71 -11.98
CA TYR A 256 3.29 -18.70 -12.75
C TYR A 256 4.81 -18.63 -12.52
N ARG A 257 5.32 -17.55 -11.95
CA ARG A 257 6.76 -17.34 -11.68
C ARG A 257 7.46 -18.57 -11.07
N PRO A 258 6.90 -19.29 -10.08
CA PRO A 258 7.57 -20.46 -9.50
C PRO A 258 7.80 -21.62 -10.49
N PHE A 259 7.11 -21.63 -11.63
CA PHE A 259 7.15 -22.69 -12.64
C PHE A 259 7.94 -22.29 -13.89
N LEU A 260 8.51 -21.08 -13.92
CA LEU A 260 9.25 -20.59 -15.07
C LEU A 260 10.58 -21.30 -15.22
N GLU A 261 10.85 -21.70 -16.47
CA GLU A 261 12.20 -22.07 -16.92
C GLU A 261 12.96 -20.81 -17.34
N ASN A 262 14.30 -20.86 -17.36
CA ASN A 262 15.11 -19.73 -17.82
C ASN A 262 15.05 -19.62 -19.35
N ARG A 263 13.97 -19.00 -19.83
CA ARG A 263 13.63 -18.80 -21.24
C ARG A 263 13.24 -17.34 -21.46
N PRO A 264 13.34 -16.82 -22.70
CA PRO A 264 12.91 -15.47 -23.01
C PRO A 264 11.42 -15.26 -22.68
N ILE A 265 11.13 -14.13 -22.05
CA ILE A 265 9.78 -13.75 -21.62
C ILE A 265 9.37 -12.45 -22.31
N PHE A 266 8.17 -12.42 -22.89
CA PHE A 266 7.55 -11.21 -23.42
C PHE A 266 6.41 -10.78 -22.50
N CYS A 267 6.38 -9.52 -22.07
CA CYS A 267 5.32 -9.07 -21.18
C CYS A 267 4.83 -7.63 -21.44
N VAL A 268 3.63 -7.33 -20.94
CA VAL A 268 3.06 -5.97 -20.96
C VAL A 268 3.49 -5.16 -19.74
N GLY A 269 3.97 -3.94 -19.98
CA GLY A 269 4.14 -2.92 -18.96
C GLY A 269 5.19 -3.21 -17.88
N LYS A 270 5.62 -2.14 -17.21
CA LYS A 270 6.70 -2.21 -16.22
C LYS A 270 6.31 -2.99 -14.96
N ALA A 271 5.03 -2.94 -14.58
CA ALA A 271 4.54 -3.64 -13.39
C ALA A 271 4.61 -5.16 -13.52
N THR A 272 4.31 -5.71 -14.70
CA THR A 272 4.45 -7.15 -14.97
C THR A 272 5.92 -7.55 -15.04
N ALA A 273 6.76 -6.72 -15.68
CA ALA A 273 8.20 -6.96 -15.77
C ALA A 273 8.87 -7.02 -14.39
N LYS A 274 8.44 -6.16 -13.45
CA LYS A 274 8.95 -6.18 -12.06
C LYS A 274 8.69 -7.51 -11.35
N GLU A 275 7.53 -8.14 -11.58
CA GLU A 275 7.26 -9.48 -11.04
C GLU A 275 8.12 -10.58 -11.70
N LEU A 276 8.77 -10.28 -12.82
CA LEU A 276 9.61 -11.19 -13.60
C LEU A 276 11.09 -10.84 -13.48
N GLU A 277 11.47 -10.02 -12.50
CA GLU A 277 12.87 -9.66 -12.24
C GLU A 277 13.72 -10.92 -12.01
N GLY A 278 14.93 -10.96 -12.58
CA GLY A 278 15.81 -12.13 -12.57
C GLY A 278 15.64 -13.09 -13.75
N PHE A 279 14.70 -12.82 -14.67
CA PHE A 279 14.56 -13.52 -15.94
C PHE A 279 14.92 -12.62 -17.14
N GLU A 280 15.16 -13.21 -18.31
CA GLU A 280 15.34 -12.45 -19.56
C GLU A 280 13.97 -11.95 -20.08
N VAL A 281 13.64 -10.69 -19.76
CA VAL A 281 12.33 -10.09 -20.06
C VAL A 281 12.44 -9.01 -21.13
N LYS A 282 11.60 -9.12 -22.17
CA LYS A 282 11.33 -8.08 -23.17
C LYS A 282 9.96 -7.46 -22.90
N VAL A 283 9.92 -6.15 -22.69
CA VAL A 283 8.69 -5.42 -22.32
C VAL A 283 8.13 -4.71 -23.54
N ALA A 284 6.84 -4.91 -23.80
CA ALA A 284 6.15 -4.26 -24.90
C ALA A 284 6.08 -2.73 -24.70
N GLU A 285 6.27 -1.97 -25.78
CA GLU A 285 6.14 -0.50 -25.75
C GLU A 285 4.71 -0.07 -25.45
N LEU A 286 3.74 -0.72 -26.10
CA LEU A 286 2.32 -0.57 -25.77
C LEU A 286 1.98 -1.54 -24.64
N GLU A 287 1.42 -1.03 -23.53
CA GLU A 287 1.07 -1.82 -22.34
C GLU A 287 -0.23 -2.64 -22.54
N GLN A 288 -0.36 -3.31 -23.68
CA GLN A 288 -1.52 -4.10 -24.09
C GLN A 288 -1.10 -5.30 -24.95
N ALA A 289 -2.05 -6.21 -25.23
CA ALA A 289 -1.79 -7.45 -25.96
C ALA A 289 -1.18 -7.21 -27.35
N GLU A 290 -1.61 -6.14 -28.04
CA GLU A 290 -1.08 -5.71 -29.33
C GLU A 290 0.41 -5.38 -29.26
N GLY A 291 0.86 -4.74 -28.18
CA GLY A 291 2.28 -4.42 -27.99
C GLY A 291 3.14 -5.67 -27.87
N VAL A 292 2.61 -6.74 -27.27
CA VAL A 292 3.30 -8.04 -27.23
C VAL A 292 3.37 -8.65 -28.62
N VAL A 293 2.30 -8.55 -29.42
CA VAL A 293 2.32 -9.02 -30.81
C VAL A 293 3.37 -8.28 -31.64
N GLU A 294 3.52 -6.97 -31.47
CA GLU A 294 4.59 -6.22 -32.15
C GLU A 294 5.99 -6.71 -31.77
N LEU A 295 6.23 -7.05 -30.50
CA LEU A 295 7.49 -7.66 -30.08
C LEU A 295 7.69 -9.04 -30.73
N LEU A 296 6.65 -9.87 -30.76
CA LEU A 296 6.72 -11.23 -31.30
C LEU A 296 7.02 -11.24 -32.81
N LYS A 297 6.64 -10.19 -33.55
CA LYS A 297 7.02 -10.04 -34.97
C LYS A 297 8.53 -9.94 -35.20
N THR A 298 9.30 -9.58 -34.18
CA THR A 298 10.77 -9.48 -34.25
C THR A 298 11.49 -10.80 -33.91
N VAL A 299 10.72 -11.86 -33.63
CA VAL A 299 11.21 -13.14 -33.13
C VAL A 299 10.96 -14.21 -34.18
N ASP A 300 11.95 -15.07 -34.41
CA ASP A 300 11.75 -16.29 -35.19
C ASP A 300 10.99 -17.32 -34.32
N LEU A 301 9.79 -17.69 -34.79
CA LEU A 301 8.87 -18.57 -34.08
C LEU A 301 8.80 -19.97 -34.70
N GLU A 302 9.58 -20.25 -35.75
CA GLU A 302 9.60 -21.58 -36.37
C GLU A 302 10.01 -22.66 -35.35
N GLY A 303 9.14 -23.66 -35.17
CA GLY A 303 9.35 -24.73 -34.18
C GLY A 303 9.24 -24.29 -32.71
N ALA A 304 8.87 -23.04 -32.43
CA ALA A 304 8.74 -22.56 -31.06
C ALA A 304 7.56 -23.22 -30.33
N HIS A 305 7.72 -23.39 -29.02
CA HIS A 305 6.64 -23.72 -28.09
C HIS A 305 6.45 -22.53 -27.15
N VAL A 306 5.43 -21.73 -27.44
CA VAL A 306 5.09 -20.55 -26.65
C VAL A 306 4.09 -20.95 -25.58
N VAL A 307 4.42 -20.68 -24.32
CA VAL A 307 3.51 -20.88 -23.20
C VAL A 307 2.97 -19.52 -22.75
N TRP A 308 1.65 -19.40 -22.71
CA TRP A 308 0.98 -18.17 -22.32
C TRP A 308 0.07 -18.41 -21.11
N PRO A 309 0.59 -18.24 -19.89
CA PRO A 309 -0.22 -18.21 -18.69
C PRO A 309 -1.02 -16.90 -18.63
N ARG A 310 -2.34 -17.00 -18.49
CA ARG A 310 -3.25 -15.87 -18.69
C ARG A 310 -4.48 -15.93 -17.78
N ALA A 311 -5.18 -14.80 -17.71
CA ALA A 311 -6.54 -14.80 -17.21
C ALA A 311 -7.46 -15.60 -18.16
N GLU A 312 -8.41 -16.31 -17.60
CA GLU A 312 -9.54 -16.83 -18.36
C GLU A 312 -10.31 -15.66 -19.00
N GLY A 313 -10.69 -15.79 -20.27
CA GLY A 313 -11.37 -14.73 -21.00
C GLY A 313 -10.51 -13.54 -21.41
N ALA A 314 -9.17 -13.61 -21.28
CA ALA A 314 -8.29 -12.61 -21.89
C ALA A 314 -8.52 -12.47 -23.43
N ARG A 315 -8.10 -11.34 -24.00
CA ARG A 315 -8.31 -11.04 -25.42
C ARG A 315 -7.58 -12.06 -26.31
N THR A 316 -8.16 -12.45 -27.44
CA THR A 316 -7.63 -13.48 -28.34
C THR A 316 -6.49 -13.02 -29.24
N VAL A 317 -6.18 -11.72 -29.27
CA VAL A 317 -5.18 -11.09 -30.16
C VAL A 317 -3.85 -11.84 -30.25
N ILE A 318 -3.35 -12.37 -29.13
CA ILE A 318 -2.10 -13.14 -29.10
C ILE A 318 -2.31 -14.57 -29.64
N SER A 319 -3.41 -15.24 -29.27
CA SER A 319 -3.79 -16.55 -29.82
C SER A 319 -3.93 -16.49 -31.33
N ASP A 320 -4.68 -15.50 -31.82
CA ASP A 320 -4.98 -15.29 -33.24
C ASP A 320 -3.69 -15.08 -34.04
N TYR A 321 -2.68 -14.40 -33.47
CA TYR A 321 -1.38 -14.20 -34.10
C TYR A 321 -0.49 -15.46 -34.09
N LEU A 322 -0.51 -16.25 -33.01
CA LEU A 322 0.46 -17.34 -32.78
C LEU A 322 0.00 -18.71 -33.30
N ASN A 323 -1.31 -18.96 -33.41
CA ASN A 323 -1.87 -20.28 -33.72
C ASN A 323 -1.36 -20.89 -35.03
N GLU A 324 -1.00 -20.07 -36.02
CA GLU A 324 -0.48 -20.53 -37.32
C GLU A 324 1.06 -20.47 -37.41
N LYS A 325 1.74 -19.99 -36.36
CA LYS A 325 3.18 -19.68 -36.38
C LYS A 325 4.01 -20.63 -35.53
N CYS A 326 3.43 -21.18 -34.47
CA CYS A 326 4.15 -21.97 -33.49
C CYS A 326 3.18 -22.86 -32.70
N ARG A 327 3.74 -23.74 -31.87
CA ARG A 327 2.92 -24.45 -30.87
C ARG A 327 2.61 -23.49 -29.74
N LEU A 328 1.33 -23.13 -29.57
CA LEU A 328 0.85 -22.31 -28.45
C LEU A 328 0.20 -23.19 -27.38
N THR A 329 0.61 -23.02 -26.12
CA THR A 329 -0.08 -23.57 -24.95
C THR A 329 -0.60 -22.43 -24.09
N GLU A 330 -1.92 -22.28 -24.06
CA GLU A 330 -2.61 -21.29 -23.22
C GLU A 330 -2.99 -21.90 -21.87
N ILE A 331 -2.62 -21.25 -20.78
CA ILE A 331 -2.87 -21.76 -19.43
C ILE A 331 -3.73 -20.74 -18.67
N PRO A 332 -5.06 -20.97 -18.56
CA PRO A 332 -5.92 -20.16 -17.69
C PRO A 332 -5.53 -20.37 -16.22
N LEU A 333 -4.97 -19.35 -15.58
CA LEU A 333 -4.49 -19.43 -14.19
C LEU A 333 -5.52 -18.95 -13.17
N TYR A 334 -6.38 -18.04 -13.59
CA TYR A 334 -7.38 -17.41 -12.74
C TYR A 334 -8.50 -16.83 -13.60
N ARG A 335 -9.65 -16.60 -12.97
CA ARG A 335 -10.73 -15.80 -13.54
C ARG A 335 -11.03 -14.60 -12.66
N VAL A 336 -11.53 -13.54 -13.28
CA VAL A 336 -11.98 -12.33 -12.59
C VAL A 336 -13.48 -12.42 -12.41
N ARG A 337 -13.97 -12.30 -11.18
CA ARG A 337 -15.40 -12.26 -10.87
C ARG A 337 -15.77 -10.92 -10.25
N THR A 338 -17.03 -10.54 -10.36
CA THR A 338 -17.62 -9.48 -9.56
C THR A 338 -17.66 -9.92 -8.09
N THR A 339 -17.29 -9.02 -7.18
CA THR A 339 -17.29 -9.31 -5.74
C THR A 339 -18.70 -9.61 -5.25
N THR A 340 -18.82 -10.46 -4.22
CA THR A 340 -20.07 -10.69 -3.49
C THR A 340 -20.21 -9.77 -2.28
N LEU A 341 -19.22 -8.92 -2.02
CA LEU A 341 -19.27 -7.94 -0.94
C LEU A 341 -20.32 -6.86 -1.25
N LEU A 342 -21.00 -6.39 -0.20
CA LEU A 342 -21.90 -5.25 -0.34
C LEU A 342 -21.08 -4.00 -0.67
N PRO A 343 -21.32 -3.34 -1.82
CA PRO A 343 -20.58 -2.15 -2.17
C PRO A 343 -21.09 -0.92 -1.39
N PRO A 344 -20.23 0.08 -1.14
CA PRO A 344 -20.70 1.37 -0.65
C PRO A 344 -21.58 2.04 -1.73
N ASP A 345 -22.49 2.92 -1.32
CA ASP A 345 -23.33 3.66 -2.27
C ASP A 345 -22.45 4.61 -3.10
N PRO A 346 -22.35 4.43 -4.44
CA PRO A 346 -21.55 5.31 -5.29
C PRO A 346 -21.99 6.78 -5.23
N LYS A 347 -23.24 7.06 -4.82
CA LYS A 347 -23.75 8.44 -4.67
C LYS A 347 -23.01 9.24 -3.61
N ASP A 348 -22.46 8.56 -2.61
CA ASP A 348 -21.71 9.17 -1.53
C ASP A 348 -20.39 9.79 -1.99
N PHE A 349 -19.92 9.43 -3.19
CA PHE A 349 -18.63 9.84 -3.73
C PHE A 349 -18.81 10.84 -4.87
N LYS A 350 -17.82 11.71 -5.08
CA LYS A 350 -17.80 12.64 -6.22
C LYS A 350 -17.25 12.00 -7.49
N GLN A 351 -16.23 11.16 -7.32
CA GLN A 351 -15.54 10.50 -8.43
C GLN A 351 -15.34 9.01 -8.18
N ILE A 352 -15.31 8.25 -9.27
CA ILE A 352 -15.13 6.80 -9.26
C ILE A 352 -13.95 6.44 -10.16
N VAL A 353 -13.01 5.65 -9.63
CA VAL A 353 -11.81 5.20 -10.35
C VAL A 353 -11.97 3.75 -10.77
N PHE A 354 -11.95 3.52 -12.07
CA PHE A 354 -11.91 2.21 -12.71
C PHE A 354 -10.48 1.85 -13.12
N THR A 355 -10.04 0.64 -12.81
CA THR A 355 -8.66 0.23 -13.06
C THR A 355 -8.49 -0.72 -14.23
N SER A 356 -9.59 -1.28 -14.72
CA SER A 356 -9.61 -2.20 -15.85
C SER A 356 -11.01 -2.30 -16.47
N PRO A 357 -11.14 -2.80 -17.70
CA PRO A 357 -12.44 -3.15 -18.27
C PRO A 357 -13.28 -4.06 -17.38
N SER A 358 -12.65 -4.99 -16.64
CA SER A 358 -13.36 -5.85 -15.68
C SER A 358 -14.01 -5.07 -14.55
N THR A 359 -13.38 -3.99 -14.05
CA THR A 359 -14.00 -3.13 -13.03
C THR A 359 -15.22 -2.36 -13.56
N VAL A 360 -15.19 -1.95 -14.84
CA VAL A 360 -16.33 -1.28 -15.49
C VAL A 360 -17.50 -2.24 -15.63
N LYS A 361 -17.25 -3.46 -16.13
CA LYS A 361 -18.26 -4.52 -16.28
C LYS A 361 -18.87 -4.92 -14.94
N ALA A 362 -18.03 -5.14 -13.91
CA ALA A 362 -18.49 -5.49 -12.57
C ALA A 362 -19.37 -4.39 -11.95
N TYR A 363 -19.06 -3.12 -12.22
CA TYR A 363 -19.92 -2.01 -11.81
C TYR A 363 -21.27 -2.04 -12.51
N GLN A 364 -21.29 -2.25 -13.82
CA GLN A 364 -22.55 -2.38 -14.58
C GLN A 364 -23.37 -3.60 -14.12
N GLU A 365 -22.72 -4.69 -13.74
CA GLU A 365 -23.39 -5.86 -13.17
C GLU A 365 -24.06 -5.54 -11.82
N LEU A 366 -23.37 -4.82 -10.92
CA LEU A 366 -23.90 -4.50 -9.59
C LEU A 366 -24.88 -3.32 -9.57
N PHE A 367 -24.68 -2.32 -10.43
CA PHE A 367 -25.41 -1.05 -10.38
C PHE A 367 -26.20 -0.75 -11.67
N GLY A 368 -26.15 -1.63 -12.67
CA GLY A 368 -26.82 -1.46 -13.96
C GLY A 368 -26.03 -0.61 -14.95
N LYS A 369 -25.98 0.71 -14.74
CA LYS A 369 -25.33 1.67 -15.66
C LYS A 369 -24.28 2.50 -14.94
N LEU A 370 -23.31 3.00 -15.69
CA LEU A 370 -22.34 3.97 -15.18
C LEU A 370 -23.06 5.28 -14.81
N PRO A 371 -22.70 5.92 -13.69
CA PRO A 371 -23.37 7.13 -13.24
C PRO A 371 -22.97 8.31 -14.12
N HIS A 372 -23.94 9.12 -14.52
CA HIS A 372 -23.73 10.30 -15.38
C HIS A 372 -23.43 11.58 -14.58
N ASP A 373 -23.73 11.58 -13.29
CA ASP A 373 -23.57 12.71 -12.37
C ASP A 373 -22.21 12.71 -11.64
N LYS A 374 -21.33 11.77 -11.98
CA LYS A 374 -20.03 11.55 -11.32
C LYS A 374 -18.88 11.70 -12.31
N GLU A 375 -17.73 12.10 -11.79
CA GLU A 375 -16.48 12.05 -12.55
C GLU A 375 -15.97 10.61 -12.62
N LEU A 376 -15.81 10.06 -13.82
CA LEU A 376 -15.33 8.70 -14.05
C LEU A 376 -13.88 8.73 -14.50
N LEU A 377 -12.99 8.23 -13.65
CA LEU A 377 -11.55 8.17 -13.90
C LEU A 377 -11.16 6.76 -14.33
N SER A 378 -10.21 6.65 -15.25
CA SER A 378 -9.66 5.39 -15.73
C SER A 378 -8.17 5.28 -15.46
N ILE A 379 -7.71 4.07 -15.17
CA ILE A 379 -6.29 3.71 -15.30
C ILE A 379 -6.11 3.03 -16.66
N GLY A 380 -5.48 3.74 -17.59
CA GLY A 380 -5.15 3.28 -18.94
C GLY A 380 -6.24 3.54 -19.98
N GLU A 381 -5.82 3.70 -21.25
CA GLU A 381 -6.71 4.07 -22.36
C GLU A 381 -7.77 3.01 -22.66
N ILE A 382 -7.45 1.71 -22.57
CA ILE A 382 -8.46 0.64 -22.79
C ILE A 382 -9.61 0.78 -21.78
N THR A 383 -9.30 1.04 -20.51
CA THR A 383 -10.34 1.22 -19.49
C THR A 383 -11.20 2.45 -19.80
N LYS A 384 -10.59 3.52 -20.33
CA LYS A 384 -11.28 4.74 -20.74
C LYS A 384 -12.27 4.49 -21.88
N GLU A 385 -11.88 3.71 -22.90
CA GLU A 385 -12.79 3.31 -23.99
C GLU A 385 -14.04 2.62 -23.44
N PHE A 386 -13.88 1.68 -22.51
CA PHE A 386 -15.00 1.00 -21.84
C PHE A 386 -15.91 1.93 -21.02
N ILE A 387 -15.37 3.03 -20.49
CA ILE A 387 -16.16 4.04 -19.78
C ILE A 387 -16.98 4.89 -20.77
N LEU A 388 -16.40 5.23 -21.92
CA LEU A 388 -17.01 6.12 -22.90
C LEU A 388 -18.11 5.43 -23.73
N GLY A 389 -18.09 4.10 -23.84
CA GLY A 389 -19.10 3.30 -24.53
C GLY A 389 -18.63 2.91 -25.93
#